data_AF-A0A085F5U1-F1
#
_entry.id   AF-A0A085F5U1-F1
#
_cell.length_a   1.000
_cell.length_b   1.000
_cell.length_c   1.000
_cell.angle_alpha   90.00
_cell.angle_beta   90.00
_cell.angle_gamma   90.00
#
_symmetry.space_group_name_H-M   'P 1'
#
loop_
_entity.id
_entity.type
_entity.pdbx_description
1 polymer ?
#
loop_
_entity_poly.entity_id
_entity_poly.type
_entity_poly.pdbx_seq_one_letter_code
_entity_poly.pdbx_strand_id
1 'polypeptide(L)'
;MTTSPAIHLTYRKTSSAPGRPYNSLFTVTDATGRDLCSARVPLCSAARVLLQEGHDPASIIFMTREGDASWSLKGTLGLVAKLTVRENDSVGPVFAPYDADRLAELRAHKHAA
;
A
#
# COMPACT_ATOMS: atom_id res chain seq x y z
N MET A 1 5.33 4.48 29.36
CA MET A 1 5.26 3.69 28.11
C MET A 1 4.06 4.21 27.33
N THR A 2 4.27 5.07 26.35
CA THR A 2 3.19 5.61 25.52
C THR A 2 2.92 4.59 24.43
N THR A 3 1.78 3.90 24.50
CA THR A 3 1.36 2.97 23.44
C THR A 3 1.11 3.80 22.17
N SER A 4 2.01 3.74 21.18
CA SER A 4 1.75 4.38 19.88
C SER A 4 0.44 3.83 19.31
N PRO A 5 -0.47 4.68 18.85
CA PRO A 5 -1.81 4.26 18.44
C PRO A 5 -1.75 3.31 17.25
N ALA A 6 -2.59 2.28 17.29
CA ALA A 6 -2.83 1.40 16.15
C ALA A 6 -3.72 2.12 15.13
N ILE A 7 -3.32 2.11 13.86
CA ILE A 7 -4.07 2.70 12.74
C ILE A 7 -4.70 1.56 11.96
N HIS A 8 -6.03 1.61 11.81
CA HIS A 8 -6.80 0.61 11.07
C HIS A 8 -7.15 1.12 9.68
N LEU A 9 -6.84 0.31 8.68
CA LEU A 9 -7.08 0.56 7.27
C LEU A 9 -7.95 -0.54 6.69
N THR A 10 -8.83 -0.18 5.76
CA THR A 10 -9.58 -1.13 4.96
C THR A 10 -9.18 -0.97 3.49
N TYR A 11 -9.09 -2.07 2.74
CA TYR A 11 -8.91 -2.00 1.29
C TYR A 11 -10.03 -2.73 0.55
N ARG A 12 -10.37 -2.21 -0.63
CA ARG A 12 -11.26 -2.86 -1.59
C ARG A 12 -10.67 -2.83 -2.99
N LYS A 13 -11.05 -3.79 -3.81
CA LYS A 13 -10.63 -3.86 -5.21
C LYS A 13 -11.51 -2.95 -6.07
N THR A 14 -10.90 -2.04 -6.83
CA THR A 14 -11.61 -0.99 -7.58
C THR A 14 -11.71 -1.32 -9.07
N SER A 15 -10.69 -1.97 -9.64
CA SER A 15 -10.77 -2.56 -10.98
C SER A 15 -9.72 -3.66 -11.18
N SER A 16 -10.04 -4.62 -12.04
CA SER A 16 -9.07 -5.53 -12.64
C SER A 16 -9.23 -5.45 -14.16
N ALA A 17 -8.17 -5.14 -14.88
CA ALA A 17 -8.16 -5.40 -16.32
C ALA A 17 -8.41 -6.91 -16.55
N PRO A 18 -9.32 -7.30 -17.46
CA PRO A 18 -9.55 -8.71 -17.77
C PRO A 18 -8.22 -9.40 -18.11
N GLY A 19 -7.96 -10.57 -17.51
CA GLY A 19 -6.76 -11.36 -17.77
C GLY A 19 -5.48 -10.92 -17.05
N ARG A 20 -5.50 -9.89 -16.19
CA ARG A 20 -4.34 -9.50 -15.37
C ARG A 20 -4.69 -9.42 -13.88
N PRO A 21 -4.82 -10.56 -13.18
CA PRO A 21 -5.24 -10.58 -11.77
C PRO A 21 -4.33 -9.74 -10.86
N TYR A 22 -3.03 -9.67 -11.19
CA TYR A 22 -2.01 -8.96 -10.41
C TYR A 22 -1.92 -7.45 -10.70
N ASN A 23 -2.62 -6.93 -11.72
CA ASN A 23 -2.64 -5.49 -12.02
C ASN A 23 -3.89 -4.78 -11.48
N SER A 24 -4.38 -5.24 -10.33
CA SER A 24 -5.60 -4.71 -9.73
C SER A 24 -5.31 -3.41 -8.98
N LEU A 25 -6.19 -2.41 -9.12
CA LEU A 25 -6.14 -1.20 -8.31
C LEU A 25 -6.99 -1.39 -7.06
N PHE A 26 -6.46 -0.98 -5.91
CA PHE A 26 -7.16 -1.06 -4.63
C PHE A 26 -7.32 0.33 -4.04
N THR A 27 -8.54 0.65 -3.59
CA THR A 27 -8.81 1.84 -2.79
C THR A 27 -8.62 1.50 -1.32
N VAL A 28 -7.92 2.37 -0.58
CA VAL A 28 -7.66 2.24 0.86
C VAL A 28 -8.41 3.33 1.60
N THR A 29 -9.14 2.95 2.64
CA THR A 29 -9.84 3.86 3.56
C THR A 29 -9.28 3.77 4.97
N ASP A 30 -9.35 4.88 5.71
CA ASP A 30 -9.07 4.91 7.15
C ASP A 30 -10.29 4.47 7.99
N ALA A 31 -10.12 4.44 9.31
CA ALA A 31 -11.17 4.07 10.25
C ALA A 31 -12.37 5.03 10.28
N THR A 32 -12.24 6.24 9.72
CA THR A 32 -13.35 7.20 9.58
C THR A 32 -14.15 6.99 8.29
N GLY A 33 -13.70 6.08 7.42
CA GLY A 33 -14.28 5.85 6.10
C GLY A 33 -13.77 6.81 5.03
N ARG A 34 -12.74 7.61 5.33
CA ARG A 34 -12.12 8.51 4.35
C ARG A 34 -11.19 7.74 3.43
N ASP A 35 -11.32 7.97 2.12
CA ASP A 35 -10.40 7.46 1.11
C ASP A 35 -9.01 8.11 1.28
N LEU A 36 -7.98 7.28 1.51
CA LEU A 36 -6.59 7.73 1.63
C LEU A 36 -5.87 7.74 0.27
N CYS A 37 -5.99 6.64 -0.47
CA CYS A 37 -5.35 6.51 -1.77
C CYS A 37 -5.95 5.36 -2.60
N SER A 38 -5.62 5.34 -3.89
CA SER A 38 -5.82 4.18 -4.75
C SER A 38 -4.47 3.70 -5.29
N ALA A 39 -4.10 2.44 -5.02
CA ALA A 39 -2.79 1.90 -5.36
C ALA A 39 -2.79 0.39 -5.60
N ARG A 40 -1.76 -0.11 -6.30
CA ARG A 40 -1.52 -1.55 -6.51
C ARG A 40 -0.85 -2.23 -5.31
N VAL A 41 -0.16 -1.42 -4.48
CA VAL A 41 0.51 -1.84 -3.24
C VAL A 41 -0.13 -1.12 -2.06
N PRO A 42 -1.39 -1.46 -1.70
CA PRO A 42 -2.25 -0.62 -0.87
C PRO A 42 -1.63 -0.26 0.48
N LEU A 43 -1.09 -1.24 1.21
CA LEU A 43 -0.48 -1.00 2.52
C LEU A 43 0.72 -0.05 2.45
N CYS A 44 1.65 -0.28 1.53
CA CYS A 44 2.84 0.55 1.37
C CYS A 44 2.51 1.98 0.92
N SER A 45 1.56 2.13 0.01
CA SER A 45 1.12 3.45 -0.46
C SER A 45 0.38 4.22 0.63
N ALA A 46 -0.56 3.58 1.33
CA ALA A 46 -1.26 4.22 2.44
C ALA A 46 -0.30 4.63 3.57
N ALA A 47 0.71 3.80 3.87
CA ALA A 47 1.75 4.15 4.84
C ALA A 47 2.48 5.45 4.48
N ARG A 48 2.77 5.69 3.18
CA ARG A 48 3.38 6.95 2.74
C ARG A 48 2.45 8.14 2.93
N VAL A 49 1.16 7.98 2.58
CA VAL A 49 0.16 9.04 2.76
C VAL A 49 0.05 9.42 4.24
N LEU A 50 -0.07 8.43 5.13
CA LEU A 50 -0.14 8.68 6.57
C LEU A 50 1.12 9.36 7.12
N LEU A 51 2.31 9.00 6.65
CA LEU A 51 3.54 9.71 7.02
C LEU A 51 3.55 11.17 6.53
N GLN A 52 3.07 11.42 5.31
CA GLN A 52 2.93 12.77 4.77
C GLN A 52 1.90 13.60 5.56
N GLU A 53 0.86 12.96 6.08
CA GLU A 53 -0.13 13.55 6.99
C GLU A 53 0.42 13.78 8.43
N GLY A 54 1.65 13.33 8.73
CA GLY A 54 2.34 13.58 10.00
C GLY A 54 2.11 12.52 11.08
N HIS A 55 1.61 11.33 10.72
CA HIS A 55 1.47 10.24 11.68
C HIS A 55 2.83 9.73 12.19
N ASP A 56 2.87 9.31 13.46
CA ASP A 56 4.08 8.78 14.11
C ASP A 56 4.61 7.54 13.35
N PRO A 57 5.85 7.57 12.81
CA PRO A 57 6.46 6.45 12.11
C PRO A 57 6.54 5.14 12.93
N ALA A 58 6.52 5.22 14.26
CA ALA A 58 6.51 4.06 15.15
C ALA A 58 5.12 3.41 15.31
N SER A 59 4.06 4.06 14.80
CA SER A 59 2.69 3.54 14.85
C SER A 59 2.57 2.19 14.12
N ILE A 60 1.71 1.32 14.65
CA ILE A 60 1.37 0.07 13.98
C ILE A 60 0.19 0.32 13.05
N ILE A 61 0.30 -0.11 11.79
CA ILE A 61 -0.79 -0.12 10.82
C ILE A 61 -1.31 -1.54 10.63
N PHE A 62 -2.62 -1.67 10.59
CA PHE A 62 -3.35 -2.91 10.28
C PHE A 62 -4.20 -2.68 9.04
N MET A 63 -4.26 -3.68 8.16
CA MET A 63 -5.08 -3.62 6.96
C MET A 63 -5.96 -4.85 6.83
N THR A 64 -7.26 -4.62 6.65
CA THR A 64 -8.27 -5.64 6.40
C THR A 64 -8.90 -5.43 5.02
N ARG A 65 -9.43 -6.51 4.45
CA ARG A 65 -10.27 -6.41 3.25
C ARG A 65 -11.67 -5.91 3.64
N GLU A 66 -12.28 -5.09 2.79
CA GLU A 66 -13.66 -4.65 2.98
C GLU A 66 -14.60 -5.87 3.09
N GLY A 67 -15.44 -5.86 4.13
CA GLY A 67 -16.34 -6.96 4.47
C GLY A 67 -15.68 -8.18 5.13
N ASP A 68 -14.39 -8.08 5.51
CA ASP A 68 -13.65 -9.16 6.17
C ASP A 68 -13.10 -8.69 7.52
N ALA A 69 -13.29 -9.51 8.56
CA ALA A 69 -12.79 -9.21 9.90
C ALA A 69 -11.33 -9.68 10.10
N SER A 70 -10.79 -10.48 9.18
CA SER A 70 -9.42 -11.00 9.29
C SER A 70 -8.37 -9.95 8.89
N TRP A 71 -7.29 -9.89 9.66
CA TRP A 71 -6.15 -9.03 9.32
C TRP A 71 -5.44 -9.60 8.10
N SER A 72 -5.46 -8.84 7.00
CA SER A 72 -4.79 -9.21 5.76
C SER A 72 -3.30 -8.89 5.85
N LEU A 73 -2.94 -7.72 6.40
CA LEU A 73 -1.55 -7.28 6.56
C LEU A 73 -1.37 -6.44 7.83
N LYS A 74 -0.14 -6.44 8.38
CA LYS A 74 0.26 -5.64 9.55
C LYS A 74 1.72 -5.20 9.41
N GLY A 75 2.05 -4.02 9.91
CA GLY A 75 3.45 -3.61 10.06
C GLY A 75 3.62 -2.28 10.80
N THR A 76 4.88 -1.87 10.99
CA THR A 76 5.21 -0.53 11.51
C THR A 76 5.16 0.48 10.37
N LEU A 77 4.49 1.61 10.59
CA LEU A 77 4.23 2.64 9.57
C LEU A 77 5.50 3.04 8.80
N GLY A 78 6.55 3.45 9.52
CA GLY A 78 7.81 3.91 8.94
C GLY A 78 8.58 2.82 8.19
N LEU A 79 8.45 1.56 8.58
CA LEU A 79 9.09 0.43 7.88
C LEU A 79 8.34 0.11 6.60
N VAL A 80 7.02 0.04 6.68
CA VAL A 80 6.16 -0.33 5.55
C VAL A 80 6.20 0.73 4.45
N ALA A 81 6.31 2.02 4.80
CA ALA A 81 6.45 3.10 3.83
C ALA A 81 7.71 2.98 2.95
N LYS A 82 8.77 2.33 3.47
CA LYS A 82 10.02 2.07 2.75
C LYS A 82 9.97 0.85 1.84
N LEU A 83 8.83 0.15 1.78
CA LEU A 83 8.68 -1.08 0.99
C LEU A 83 7.80 -0.84 -0.23
N THR A 84 8.04 -1.58 -1.29
CA THR A 84 7.14 -1.75 -2.42
C THR A 84 7.04 -3.23 -2.75
N VAL A 85 6.15 -3.59 -3.67
CA VAL A 85 6.14 -4.92 -4.26
C VAL A 85 6.73 -4.82 -5.66
N ARG A 86 7.72 -5.66 -5.94
CA ARG A 86 8.22 -5.90 -7.28
C ARG A 86 7.58 -7.19 -7.78
N GLU A 87 6.99 -7.11 -8.97
CA GLU A 87 6.40 -8.25 -9.65
C GLU A 87 7.17 -8.44 -10.97
N ASN A 88 7.58 -9.67 -11.22
CA ASN A 88 8.01 -10.11 -12.54
C ASN A 88 7.39 -11.48 -12.83
N ASP A 89 7.36 -11.86 -14.10
CA ASP A 89 6.69 -13.09 -14.55
C ASP A 89 7.31 -14.38 -13.99
N SER A 90 8.50 -14.30 -13.37
CA SER A 90 9.27 -15.47 -12.94
C SER A 90 9.32 -15.70 -11.42
N VAL A 91 9.07 -14.68 -10.60
CA VAL A 91 9.32 -14.72 -9.15
C VAL A 91 8.06 -14.40 -8.33
N GLY A 92 6.97 -13.98 -8.98
CA GLY A 92 5.76 -13.56 -8.27
C GLY A 92 5.99 -12.27 -7.44
N PRO A 93 5.03 -11.89 -6.58
CA PRO A 93 5.14 -10.67 -5.80
C PRO A 93 6.16 -10.81 -4.67
N VAL A 94 7.20 -9.97 -4.70
CA VAL A 94 8.22 -9.90 -3.64
C VAL A 94 8.34 -8.49 -3.08
N PHE A 95 8.51 -8.35 -1.77
CA PHE A 95 8.84 -7.07 -1.16
C PHE A 95 10.22 -6.60 -1.61
N ALA A 96 10.33 -5.31 -1.90
CA ALA A 96 11.56 -4.64 -2.30
C ALA A 96 11.63 -3.25 -1.66
N PRO A 97 12.82 -2.65 -1.52
CA PRO A 97 12.94 -1.25 -1.11
C PRO A 97 12.18 -0.32 -2.07
N TYR A 98 11.53 0.69 -1.51
CA TYR A 98 10.90 1.75 -2.28
C TYR A 98 11.92 2.82 -2.66
N ASP A 99 12.03 3.06 -3.95
CA ASP A 99 12.84 4.11 -4.55
C ASP A 99 11.91 4.98 -5.40
N ALA A 100 11.68 6.21 -4.95
CA ALA A 100 10.75 7.13 -5.59
C ALA A 100 11.24 7.57 -6.98
N ASP A 101 12.54 7.81 -7.10
CA ASP A 101 13.18 8.28 -8.33
C ASP A 101 13.16 7.17 -9.37
N ARG A 102 13.53 5.95 -8.96
CA ARG A 102 13.48 4.78 -9.85
C ARG A 102 12.08 4.47 -10.34
N LEU A 103 11.06 4.66 -9.50
CA LEU A 103 9.67 4.43 -9.92
C LEU A 103 9.19 5.49 -10.91
N ALA A 104 9.64 6.74 -10.78
CA ALA A 104 9.36 7.81 -11.73
C ALA A 104 10.00 7.53 -13.09
N GLU A 105 11.27 7.10 -13.12
CA GLU A 105 11.99 6.69 -14.33
C GLU A 105 11.27 5.56 -15.08
N LEU A 106 10.89 4.48 -14.37
CA LEU A 106 10.21 3.32 -14.97
C LEU A 106 8.85 3.68 -15.58
N ARG A 107 8.13 4.64 -14.97
CA ARG A 107 6.86 5.14 -15.51
C ARG A 107 7.08 5.97 -16.77
N ALA A 108 8.07 6.86 -16.77
CA ALA A 108 8.41 7.67 -17.94
C ALA A 108 8.79 6.79 -19.14
N HIS A 109 9.56 5.73 -18.91
CA HIS A 109 9.96 4.80 -19.96
C HIS A 109 8.77 4.02 -20.55
N LYS A 110 7.81 3.60 -19.71
CA LYS A 110 6.63 2.85 -20.17
C LYS A 110 5.63 3.67 -20.99
N HIS A 111 5.65 5.00 -20.87
CA HIS A 111 4.80 5.91 -21.67
C HIS A 111 5.49 6.42 -22.95
N ALA A 112 6.78 6.10 -23.14
CA ALA A 112 7.56 6.46 -24.32
C ALA A 112 7.62 5.36 -25.40
N ALA A 113 6.95 4.23 -25.18
CA ALA A 113 6.85 3.07 -26.08
C ALA A 113 5.38 2.76 -26.37
#